data_AF-A0A7S0GWU5-F1
#
_entry.id   AF-A0A7S0GWU5-F1
#
_cell.length_a   1.000
_cell.length_b   1.000
_cell.length_c   1.000
_cell.angle_alpha   90.00
_cell.angle_beta   90.00
_cell.angle_gamma   90.00
#
_symmetry.space_group_name_H-M   'P 1'
#
loop_
_entity.id
_entity.type
_entity.pdbx_description
1 polymer ?
#
loop_
_entity_poly.entity_id
_entity_poly.type
_entity_poly.pdbx_seq_one_letter_code
_entity_poly.pdbx_strand_id
1 'polypeptide(L)'
;AEGLAAALKSAATELGLARETVGVAGPDGPDARASARMRLAVFTPSQPWAFALYKPKKKKGCPDEPPPWETSWRRFAKGEACAAIALTQPSGRAVQVSTVVGHLLEALVQGRAVDFERLGECVGLNAFPTELEWRLIDDAVLKTSQDPAGDPASFSQKELLRADALLGAEAVDTDRELKSDLQRSTEASWYEKIRVYVALRRAGIEPDWHDASLTEPDR
;
A
#
# COMPACT_ATOMS: atom_id res chain seq x y z
N ALA A 1 29.43 32.60 9.04
CA ALA A 1 28.31 31.64 9.09
C ALA A 1 28.42 30.52 8.05
N GLU A 2 29.25 30.65 7.00
CA GLU A 2 29.37 29.66 5.91
C GLU A 2 30.07 28.33 6.30
N GLY A 3 30.92 28.32 7.33
CA GLY A 3 31.65 27.11 7.72
C GLY A 3 30.80 26.01 8.37
N LEU A 4 29.72 26.38 9.09
CA LEU A 4 28.87 25.42 9.79
C LEU A 4 27.96 24.65 8.82
N ALA A 5 27.45 25.34 7.79
CA ALA A 5 26.63 24.72 6.75
C ALA A 5 27.45 23.74 5.89
N ALA A 6 28.70 24.07 5.59
CA ALA A 6 29.61 23.18 4.88
C ALA A 6 29.96 21.93 5.71
N ALA A 7 30.21 22.10 7.02
CA ALA A 7 30.50 20.99 7.92
C ALA A 7 29.31 20.03 8.08
N LEU A 8 28.07 20.55 8.16
CA LEU A 8 26.86 19.74 8.22
C LEU A 8 26.61 18.96 6.92
N LYS A 9 26.91 19.56 5.76
CA LYS A 9 26.81 18.87 4.46
C LYS A 9 27.82 17.73 4.35
N SER A 10 29.07 17.97 4.74
CA SER A 10 30.12 16.94 4.73
C SER A 10 29.77 15.78 5.67
N ALA A 11 29.30 16.08 6.88
CA ALA A 11 28.87 15.05 7.84
C ALA A 11 27.66 14.24 7.34
N ALA A 12 26.72 14.87 6.64
CA ALA A 12 25.57 14.16 6.05
C ALA A 12 25.96 13.22 4.90
N THR A 13 26.98 13.59 4.11
CA THR A 13 27.52 12.73 3.04
C THR A 13 28.34 11.57 3.61
N GLU A 14 29.19 11.81 4.61
CA GLU A 14 29.98 10.75 5.25
C GLU A 14 29.13 9.72 6.01
N LEU A 15 27.99 10.15 6.57
CA LEU A 15 27.04 9.26 7.25
C LEU A 15 26.04 8.58 6.29
N GLY A 16 26.18 8.77 4.97
CA GLY A 16 25.28 8.18 3.97
C GLY A 16 23.85 8.71 4.01
N LEU A 17 23.60 9.82 4.72
CA LEU A 17 22.29 10.47 4.84
C LEU A 17 21.93 11.31 3.60
N ALA A 18 22.94 11.65 2.79
CA ALA A 18 22.75 12.31 1.50
C ALA A 18 23.43 11.46 0.40
N ARG A 19 22.63 10.69 -0.35
CA ARG A 19 23.06 10.19 -1.66
C ARG A 19 23.12 11.38 -2.62
N GLU A 20 24.22 11.49 -3.37
CA GLU A 20 24.29 12.38 -4.52
C GLU A 20 23.14 12.07 -5.47
N THR A 21 22.16 12.97 -5.52
CA THR A 21 21.20 13.00 -6.60
C THR A 21 21.96 13.39 -7.86
N VAL A 22 22.08 12.46 -8.81
CA VAL A 22 22.44 12.79 -10.18
C VAL A 22 21.39 13.80 -10.67
N GLY A 23 21.81 15.07 -10.74
CA GLY A 23 20.96 16.18 -11.11
C GLY A 23 20.53 16.07 -12.56
N VAL A 24 19.24 15.86 -12.80
CA VAL A 24 18.59 16.33 -14.01
C VAL A 24 18.24 17.80 -13.75
N ALA A 25 19.05 18.71 -14.29
CA ALA A 25 18.75 20.14 -14.26
C ALA A 25 17.60 20.43 -15.22
N GLY A 26 16.44 20.79 -14.67
CA GLY A 26 15.32 21.45 -15.34
C GLY A 26 14.71 22.48 -14.38
N PRO A 27 14.30 23.67 -14.85
CA PRO A 27 13.85 24.74 -13.98
C PRO A 27 12.35 24.60 -13.74
N ASP A 28 11.95 23.72 -12.83
CA ASP A 28 10.58 23.71 -12.31
C ASP A 28 10.64 23.43 -10.80
N GLY A 29 9.69 23.99 -10.05
CA GLY A 29 9.56 23.83 -8.61
C GLY A 29 9.42 22.35 -8.18
N PRO A 30 9.17 22.05 -6.89
CA PRO A 30 8.95 20.67 -6.46
C PRO A 30 7.90 20.03 -7.39
N ASP A 31 8.32 19.01 -8.14
CA ASP A 31 7.52 18.39 -9.20
C ASP A 31 6.15 18.03 -8.63
N ALA A 32 5.10 18.76 -9.05
CA ALA A 32 3.77 18.65 -8.47
C ALA A 32 3.23 17.20 -8.55
N ARG A 33 3.68 16.43 -9.55
CA ARG A 33 3.38 15.00 -9.71
C ARG A 33 4.03 14.11 -8.65
N ALA A 34 5.17 14.51 -8.09
CA ALA A 34 5.79 13.79 -6.98
C ALA A 34 4.95 13.81 -5.70
N SER A 35 4.10 14.84 -5.56
CA SER A 35 3.23 15.05 -4.39
C SER A 35 1.77 14.69 -4.62
N ALA A 36 1.36 14.42 -5.86
CA ALA A 36 -0.03 14.10 -6.20
C ALA A 36 -0.52 12.86 -5.45
N ARG A 37 -1.68 12.98 -4.81
CA ARG A 37 -2.28 11.94 -3.96
C ARG A 37 -3.39 11.24 -4.71
N MET A 38 -3.53 9.95 -4.41
CA MET A 38 -4.67 9.17 -4.89
C MET A 38 -5.96 9.79 -4.36
N ARG A 39 -6.92 10.07 -5.25
CA ARG A 39 -8.29 10.41 -4.86
C ARG A 39 -8.93 9.18 -4.22
N LEU A 40 -9.18 9.26 -2.92
CA LEU A 40 -9.89 8.22 -2.19
C LEU A 40 -11.38 8.35 -2.50
N ALA A 41 -12.06 7.23 -2.68
CA ALA A 41 -13.49 7.18 -2.97
C ALA A 41 -14.04 5.79 -2.60
N VAL A 42 -15.34 5.59 -2.79
CA VAL A 42 -15.90 4.24 -2.82
C VAL A 42 -15.57 3.58 -4.15
N PHE A 43 -14.64 2.63 -4.10
CA PHE A 43 -14.28 1.85 -5.27
C PHE A 43 -15.21 0.63 -5.39
N THR A 44 -15.81 0.45 -6.57
CA THR A 44 -16.71 -0.67 -6.87
C THR A 44 -16.22 -1.37 -8.14
N PRO A 45 -15.58 -2.54 -8.03
CA PRO A 45 -15.16 -3.31 -9.20
C PRO A 45 -16.38 -3.77 -10.00
N SER A 46 -16.27 -3.79 -11.33
CA SER A 46 -17.35 -4.28 -12.22
C SER A 46 -17.52 -5.79 -12.15
N GLN A 47 -16.46 -6.52 -11.81
CA GLN A 47 -16.43 -7.97 -11.67
C GLN A 47 -15.37 -8.37 -10.63
N PRO A 48 -15.50 -9.55 -9.99
CA PRO A 48 -14.42 -10.13 -9.22
C PRO A 48 -13.19 -10.37 -10.10
N TRP A 49 -12.00 -10.30 -9.51
CA TRP A 49 -10.77 -10.67 -10.18
C TRP A 49 -10.82 -12.11 -10.68
N ALA A 50 -10.24 -12.40 -11.84
CA ALA A 50 -10.31 -13.72 -12.49
C ALA A 50 -9.78 -14.87 -11.61
N PHE A 51 -8.82 -14.58 -10.72
CA PHE A 51 -8.24 -15.55 -9.79
C PHE A 51 -8.79 -15.43 -8.36
N ALA A 52 -9.84 -14.62 -8.13
CA ALA A 52 -10.48 -14.52 -6.83
C ALA A 52 -11.18 -15.84 -6.48
N LEU A 53 -10.73 -16.49 -5.40
CA LEU A 53 -11.30 -17.74 -4.92
C LEU A 53 -12.16 -17.50 -3.68
N TYR A 54 -13.46 -17.73 -3.81
CA TYR A 54 -14.37 -17.71 -2.67
C TYR A 54 -14.25 -19.01 -1.87
N LYS A 55 -13.66 -18.95 -0.67
CA LYS A 55 -13.40 -20.12 0.20
C LYS A 55 -14.21 -20.03 1.50
N PRO A 56 -15.45 -20.55 1.55
CA PRO A 56 -16.24 -20.59 2.78
C PRO A 56 -15.61 -21.54 3.80
N LYS A 57 -15.88 -21.28 5.09
CA LYS A 57 -15.47 -22.17 6.18
C LYS A 57 -16.47 -23.31 6.26
N LYS A 58 -16.00 -24.53 6.03
CA LYS A 58 -16.80 -25.75 6.10
C LYS A 58 -16.50 -26.49 7.38
N LYS A 59 -17.54 -26.81 8.15
CA LYS A 59 -17.46 -27.68 9.33
C LYS A 59 -18.49 -28.79 9.18
N LYS A 60 -18.07 -30.04 9.37
CA LYS A 60 -18.94 -31.22 9.19
C LYS A 60 -20.19 -31.09 10.07
N GLY A 61 -21.36 -31.18 9.45
CA GLY A 61 -22.65 -31.10 10.15
C GLY A 61 -23.10 -29.68 10.53
N CYS A 62 -22.41 -28.63 10.07
CA CYS A 62 -22.80 -27.24 10.25
C CYS A 62 -23.03 -26.56 8.88
N PRO A 63 -23.88 -25.51 8.80
CA PRO A 63 -23.95 -24.66 7.62
C PRO A 63 -22.59 -24.05 7.29
N ASP A 64 -22.35 -23.81 6.00
CA ASP A 64 -21.15 -23.12 5.54
C ASP A 64 -21.14 -21.68 6.10
N GLU A 65 -20.00 -21.29 6.68
CA GLU A 65 -19.80 -19.94 7.19
C GLU A 65 -19.04 -19.08 6.16
N PRO A 66 -19.35 -17.78 6.08
CA PRO A 66 -18.62 -16.87 5.20
C PRO A 66 -17.13 -16.80 5.58
N PRO A 67 -16.24 -16.54 4.62
CA PRO A 67 -14.83 -16.32 4.91
C PRO A 67 -14.63 -15.11 5.84
N PRO A 68 -13.49 -15.02 6.56
CA PRO A 68 -13.21 -13.92 7.48
C PRO A 68 -13.26 -12.54 6.82
N TRP A 69 -12.85 -12.46 5.55
CA TRP A 69 -12.85 -11.21 4.82
C TRP A 69 -14.26 -10.66 4.63
N GLU A 70 -15.23 -11.54 4.33
CA GLU A 70 -16.60 -11.12 4.05
C GLU A 70 -17.29 -10.68 5.33
N THR A 71 -17.04 -11.37 6.45
CA THR A 71 -17.54 -10.94 7.76
C THR A 71 -17.04 -9.54 8.11
N SER A 72 -15.75 -9.26 7.89
CA SER A 72 -15.16 -7.95 8.18
C SER A 72 -15.71 -6.87 7.24
N TRP A 73 -15.82 -7.17 5.95
CA TRP A 73 -16.40 -6.27 4.95
C TRP A 73 -17.86 -5.92 5.24
N ARG A 74 -18.71 -6.91 5.55
CA ARG A 74 -20.14 -6.66 5.87
C ARG A 74 -20.32 -5.73 7.06
N ARG A 75 -19.42 -5.80 8.04
CA ARG A 75 -19.43 -4.92 9.22
C ARG A 75 -18.94 -3.52 8.87
N PHE A 76 -17.84 -3.44 8.14
CA PHE A 76 -17.30 -2.16 7.65
C PHE A 76 -18.31 -1.43 6.76
N ALA A 77 -18.99 -2.14 5.85
CA ALA A 77 -20.05 -1.61 4.98
C ALA A 77 -21.28 -1.09 5.76
N LYS A 78 -21.49 -1.56 7.00
CA LYS A 78 -22.53 -1.05 7.92
C LYS A 78 -22.07 0.15 8.75
N GLY A 79 -20.88 0.69 8.48
CA GLY A 79 -20.35 1.86 9.19
C GLY A 79 -19.45 1.52 10.39
N GLU A 80 -19.17 0.25 10.66
CA GLU A 80 -18.30 -0.11 11.80
C GLU A 80 -16.83 0.26 11.53
N ALA A 81 -16.16 0.84 12.52
CA ALA A 81 -14.74 1.22 12.44
C ALA A 81 -13.79 0.01 12.45
N CYS A 82 -12.66 0.09 11.74
CA CYS A 82 -11.73 -1.03 11.63
C CYS A 82 -11.21 -1.54 12.99
N ALA A 83 -10.97 -0.64 13.94
CA ALA A 83 -10.53 -0.98 15.29
C ALA A 83 -11.58 -1.80 16.06
N ALA A 84 -12.86 -1.45 15.93
CA ALA A 84 -13.95 -2.18 16.56
C ALA A 84 -14.11 -3.59 15.97
N ILE A 85 -14.04 -3.69 14.63
CA ILE A 85 -14.04 -4.97 13.92
C ILE A 85 -12.87 -5.83 14.41
N ALA A 86 -11.67 -5.28 14.48
CA ALA A 86 -10.47 -5.99 14.91
C ALA A 86 -10.58 -6.59 16.32
N LEU A 87 -11.20 -5.85 17.25
CA LEU A 87 -11.38 -6.27 18.64
C LEU A 87 -12.45 -7.34 18.83
N THR A 88 -13.56 -7.26 18.09
CA THR A 88 -14.77 -8.06 18.37
C THR A 88 -15.02 -9.13 17.30
N GLN A 89 -14.07 -10.07 17.14
CA GLN A 89 -14.20 -11.15 16.17
C GLN A 89 -15.18 -12.24 16.64
N PRO A 90 -15.91 -12.92 15.74
CA PRO A 90 -16.83 -14.01 16.11
C PRO A 90 -16.17 -15.17 16.87
N SER A 91 -14.88 -15.39 16.66
CA SER A 91 -14.10 -16.39 17.40
C SER A 91 -13.77 -16.00 18.83
N GLY A 92 -14.06 -14.76 19.24
CA GLY A 92 -13.67 -14.17 20.52
C GLY A 92 -12.20 -13.73 20.59
N ARG A 93 -11.38 -14.02 19.58
CA ARG A 93 -9.97 -13.61 19.54
C ARG A 93 -9.77 -12.37 18.67
N ALA A 94 -9.27 -11.29 19.26
CA ALA A 94 -8.93 -10.08 18.54
C ALA A 94 -7.87 -10.33 17.46
N VAL A 95 -7.96 -9.58 16.37
CA VAL A 95 -6.97 -9.52 15.29
C VAL A 95 -6.35 -8.12 15.23
N GLN A 96 -5.32 -7.95 14.41
CA GLN A 96 -4.74 -6.63 14.16
C GLN A 96 -5.61 -5.83 13.18
N VAL A 97 -5.58 -4.50 13.28
CA VAL A 97 -6.26 -3.61 12.31
C VAL A 97 -5.75 -3.87 10.88
N SER A 98 -4.45 -4.11 10.70
CA SER A 98 -3.84 -4.49 9.42
C SER A 98 -4.43 -5.78 8.80
N THR A 99 -4.97 -6.68 9.64
CA THR A 99 -5.70 -7.87 9.19
C THR A 99 -7.07 -7.47 8.63
N VAL A 100 -7.79 -6.57 9.31
CA VAL A 100 -9.07 -6.02 8.82
C VAL A 100 -8.86 -5.27 7.51
N VAL A 101 -7.83 -4.43 7.39
CA VAL A 101 -7.46 -3.76 6.14
C VAL A 101 -7.24 -4.78 5.03
N GLY A 102 -6.56 -5.88 5.35
CA GLY A 102 -6.39 -6.99 4.44
C GLY A 102 -7.67 -7.64 3.96
N HIS A 103 -8.60 -7.85 4.87
CA HIS A 103 -9.93 -8.35 4.55
C HIS A 103 -10.71 -7.40 3.63
N LEU A 104 -10.56 -6.08 3.81
CA LEU A 104 -11.22 -5.09 2.96
C LEU A 104 -10.61 -5.07 1.55
N LEU A 105 -9.29 -5.13 1.43
CA LEU A 105 -8.63 -5.25 0.13
C LEU A 105 -8.99 -6.57 -0.58
N GLU A 106 -9.11 -7.68 0.15
CA GLU A 106 -9.63 -8.94 -0.40
C GLU A 106 -11.08 -8.80 -0.85
N ALA A 107 -11.94 -8.09 -0.10
CA ALA A 107 -13.31 -7.84 -0.51
C ALA A 107 -13.38 -7.06 -1.84
N LEU A 108 -12.49 -6.08 -2.03
CA LEU A 108 -12.34 -5.37 -3.30
C LEU A 108 -11.97 -6.34 -4.43
N VAL A 109 -10.97 -7.20 -4.22
CA VAL A 109 -10.57 -8.24 -5.20
C VAL A 109 -11.72 -9.20 -5.53
N GLN A 110 -12.61 -9.47 -4.57
CA GLN A 110 -13.81 -10.30 -4.71
C GLN A 110 -15.00 -9.57 -5.35
N GLY A 111 -14.80 -8.35 -5.87
CA GLY A 111 -15.84 -7.59 -6.55
C GLY A 111 -16.81 -6.87 -5.61
N ARG A 112 -16.42 -6.59 -4.37
CA ARG A 112 -17.24 -5.81 -3.42
C ARG A 112 -16.79 -4.35 -3.39
N ALA A 113 -17.77 -3.47 -3.18
CA ALA A 113 -17.49 -2.05 -2.97
C ALA A 113 -16.76 -1.82 -1.64
N VAL A 114 -15.73 -0.98 -1.66
CA VAL A 114 -14.95 -0.60 -0.46
C VAL A 114 -14.73 0.90 -0.45
N ASP A 115 -15.07 1.52 0.68
CA ASP A 115 -14.85 2.94 0.95
C ASP A 115 -13.40 3.18 1.36
N PHE A 116 -12.60 3.75 0.46
CA PHE A 116 -11.19 4.01 0.70
C PHE A 116 -10.94 5.29 1.53
N GLU A 117 -11.89 6.21 1.59
CA GLU A 117 -11.80 7.38 2.48
C GLU A 117 -11.83 6.91 3.93
N ARG A 118 -12.83 6.10 4.28
CA ARG A 118 -12.92 5.45 5.60
C ARG A 118 -11.79 4.47 5.87
N LEU A 119 -11.27 3.81 4.84
CA LEU A 119 -10.07 2.98 5.00
C LEU A 119 -8.87 3.84 5.38
N GLY A 120 -8.71 5.01 4.76
CA GLY A 120 -7.65 5.97 5.07
C GLY A 120 -7.69 6.51 6.49
N GLU A 121 -8.88 6.68 7.07
CA GLU A 121 -9.03 6.99 8.50
C GLU A 121 -8.44 5.89 9.41
N CYS A 122 -8.46 4.63 8.96
CA CYS A 122 -7.95 3.49 9.72
C CYS A 122 -6.43 3.32 9.66
N VAL A 123 -5.80 3.61 8.50
CA VAL A 123 -4.37 3.34 8.24
C VAL A 123 -3.51 4.58 8.00
N GLY A 124 -4.13 5.75 7.86
CA GLY A 124 -3.48 6.97 7.44
C GLY A 124 -3.25 7.03 5.93
N LEU A 125 -3.15 8.25 5.40
CA LEU A 125 -3.04 8.49 3.95
C LEU A 125 -1.73 7.99 3.34
N ASN A 126 -0.70 7.75 4.16
CA ASN A 126 0.60 7.25 3.69
C ASN A 126 0.60 5.76 3.34
N ALA A 127 -0.47 5.02 3.68
CA ALA A 127 -0.66 3.65 3.24
C ALA A 127 -1.03 3.57 1.74
N PHE A 128 -1.53 4.67 1.17
CA PHE A 128 -1.81 4.77 -0.26
C PHE A 128 -0.61 5.39 -0.98
N PRO A 129 -0.19 4.82 -2.12
CA PRO A 129 0.90 5.39 -2.91
C PRO A 129 0.55 6.79 -3.44
N THR A 130 1.56 7.66 -3.55
CA THR A 130 1.47 8.85 -4.41
C THR A 130 1.52 8.46 -5.89
N GLU A 131 1.24 9.40 -6.79
CA GLU A 131 1.34 9.15 -8.25
C GLU A 131 2.77 8.72 -8.64
N LEU A 132 3.79 9.35 -8.06
CA LEU A 132 5.17 8.96 -8.28
C LEU A 132 5.46 7.56 -7.75
N GLU A 133 5.03 7.24 -6.52
CA GLU A 133 5.23 5.91 -5.94
C GLU A 133 4.50 4.82 -6.74
N TRP A 134 3.32 5.12 -7.28
CA TRP A 134 2.60 4.23 -8.19
C TRP A 134 3.40 3.92 -9.45
N ARG A 135 3.97 4.95 -10.09
CA ARG A 135 4.83 4.77 -11.26
C ARG A 135 6.11 4.00 -10.95
N LEU A 136 6.70 4.21 -9.77
CA LEU A 136 7.86 3.41 -9.34
C LEU A 136 7.50 1.93 -9.17
N ILE A 137 6.29 1.63 -8.68
CA ILE A 137 5.78 0.26 -8.62
C ILE A 137 5.55 -0.30 -10.04
N ASP A 138 4.96 0.48 -10.96
CA ASP A 138 4.81 0.08 -12.37
C ASP A 138 6.16 -0.24 -13.02
N ASP A 139 7.17 0.61 -12.82
CA ASP A 139 8.53 0.37 -13.31
C ASP A 139 9.14 -0.90 -12.71
N ALA A 140 8.92 -1.14 -11.41
CA ALA A 140 9.38 -2.36 -10.75
C ALA A 140 8.68 -3.60 -11.32
N VAL A 141 7.37 -3.55 -11.56
CA VAL A 141 6.57 -4.61 -12.18
C VAL A 141 7.14 -4.99 -13.55
N LEU A 142 7.43 -3.99 -14.39
CA LEU A 142 8.01 -4.21 -15.72
C LEU A 142 9.41 -4.83 -15.64
N LYS A 143 10.30 -4.29 -14.79
CA LYS A 143 11.69 -4.77 -14.66
C LYS A 143 11.80 -6.18 -14.09
N THR A 144 10.86 -6.57 -13.24
CA THR A 144 10.86 -7.87 -12.56
C THR A 144 9.92 -8.89 -13.21
N SER A 145 9.30 -8.52 -14.34
CA SER A 145 8.34 -9.37 -15.08
C SER A 145 7.24 -9.94 -14.20
N GLN A 146 6.80 -9.17 -13.19
CA GLN A 146 5.70 -9.55 -12.32
C GLN A 146 4.37 -9.19 -12.98
N ASP A 147 3.31 -9.94 -12.67
CA ASP A 147 1.95 -9.58 -13.06
C ASP A 147 1.05 -9.51 -11.82
N PRO A 148 0.82 -8.30 -11.26
CA PRO A 148 -0.05 -8.09 -10.11
C PRO A 148 -1.49 -8.59 -10.31
N ALA A 149 -1.98 -8.56 -11.55
CA ALA A 149 -3.34 -8.94 -11.94
C ALA A 149 -3.40 -10.35 -12.58
N GLY A 150 -2.28 -11.05 -12.71
CA GLY A 150 -2.16 -12.39 -13.26
C GLY A 150 -2.29 -13.51 -12.22
N ASP A 151 -1.72 -14.67 -12.49
CA ASP A 151 -1.78 -15.78 -11.53
C ASP A 151 -1.10 -15.42 -10.20
N PRO A 152 -1.82 -15.44 -9.04
CA PRO A 152 -1.23 -15.11 -7.74
C PRO A 152 -0.05 -16.03 -7.37
N ALA A 153 0.03 -17.25 -7.89
CA ALA A 153 1.15 -18.16 -7.63
C ALA A 153 2.47 -17.70 -8.28
N SER A 154 2.39 -16.82 -9.28
CA SER A 154 3.54 -16.28 -10.02
C SER A 154 3.92 -14.86 -9.57
N PHE A 155 3.17 -14.27 -8.63
CA PHE A 155 3.39 -12.91 -8.15
C PHE A 155 4.12 -12.88 -6.80
N SER A 156 5.17 -12.07 -6.69
CA SER A 156 5.96 -11.86 -5.48
C SER A 156 6.16 -10.37 -5.19
N GLN A 157 5.60 -9.89 -4.08
CA GLN A 157 5.83 -8.51 -3.60
C GLN A 157 7.30 -8.29 -3.22
N LYS A 158 7.98 -9.32 -2.70
CA LYS A 158 9.40 -9.23 -2.34
C LYS A 158 10.24 -8.94 -3.58
N GLU A 159 9.95 -9.58 -4.71
CA GLU A 159 10.70 -9.33 -5.96
C GLU A 159 10.50 -7.90 -6.46
N LEU A 160 9.29 -7.32 -6.34
CA LEU A 160 9.07 -5.89 -6.63
C LEU A 160 9.98 -5.00 -5.77
N LEU A 161 10.04 -5.23 -4.46
CA LEU A 161 10.85 -4.42 -3.55
C LEU A 161 12.35 -4.48 -3.87
N ARG A 162 12.82 -5.64 -4.35
CA ARG A 162 14.22 -5.84 -4.75
C ARG A 162 14.60 -5.05 -6.01
N ALA A 163 13.63 -4.54 -6.77
CA ALA A 163 13.90 -3.66 -7.90
C ALA A 163 14.54 -2.35 -7.42
N ASP A 164 15.54 -1.86 -8.16
CA ASP A 164 16.26 -0.62 -7.84
C ASP A 164 15.38 0.64 -7.87
N ALA A 165 14.23 0.56 -8.54
CA ALA A 165 13.23 1.64 -8.53
C ALA A 165 12.56 1.82 -7.15
N LEU A 166 12.61 0.80 -6.29
CA LEU A 166 12.04 0.81 -4.94
C LEU A 166 13.15 0.82 -3.89
N LEU A 167 13.48 -0.34 -3.31
CA LEU A 167 14.47 -0.44 -2.23
C LEU A 167 15.80 -1.03 -2.69
N GLY A 168 15.79 -1.82 -3.77
CA GLY A 168 16.95 -2.57 -4.23
C GLY A 168 17.22 -3.84 -3.42
N ALA A 169 17.86 -4.82 -4.06
CA ALA A 169 18.09 -6.14 -3.48
C ALA A 169 18.89 -6.10 -2.18
N GLU A 170 19.92 -5.25 -2.10
CA GLU A 170 20.78 -5.12 -0.90
C GLU A 170 19.95 -4.77 0.35
N ALA A 171 19.08 -3.77 0.26
CA ALA A 171 18.25 -3.32 1.38
C ALA A 171 17.19 -4.37 1.77
N VAL A 172 16.62 -5.08 0.80
CA VAL A 172 15.58 -6.09 1.03
C VAL A 172 16.16 -7.38 1.60
N ASP A 173 17.30 -7.84 1.07
CA ASP A 173 17.91 -9.11 1.44
C ASP A 173 18.84 -9.02 2.68
N THR A 174 19.11 -7.80 3.17
CA THR A 174 19.72 -7.62 4.50
C THR A 174 18.93 -8.38 5.57
N ASP A 175 19.60 -9.10 6.45
CA ASP A 175 18.95 -9.87 7.52
C ASP A 175 18.10 -8.96 8.41
N ARG A 176 16.93 -9.43 8.81
CA ARG A 176 15.92 -8.68 9.57
C ARG A 176 16.48 -8.14 10.89
N GLU A 177 17.36 -8.90 11.54
CA GLU A 177 18.00 -8.52 12.80
C GLU A 177 19.01 -7.38 12.62
N LEU A 178 19.60 -7.28 11.42
CA LEU A 178 20.58 -6.25 11.06
C LEU A 178 19.94 -4.96 10.53
N LYS A 179 18.66 -5.00 10.16
CA LYS A 179 17.94 -3.79 9.73
C LYS A 179 17.76 -2.83 10.92
N SER A 180 18.03 -1.54 10.68
CA SER A 180 17.60 -0.47 11.58
C SER A 180 16.08 -0.37 11.65
N ASP A 181 15.55 0.30 12.67
CA ASP A 181 14.11 0.57 12.78
C ASP A 181 13.58 1.38 11.60
N LEU A 182 14.38 2.33 11.09
CA LEU A 182 14.03 3.12 9.92
C LEU A 182 13.91 2.25 8.67
N GLN A 183 14.85 1.33 8.45
CA GLN A 183 14.79 0.39 7.32
C GLN A 183 13.58 -0.52 7.41
N ARG A 184 13.30 -1.09 8.60
CA ARG A 184 12.12 -1.92 8.83
C ARG A 184 10.82 -1.17 8.58
N SER A 185 10.72 0.07 9.06
CA SER A 185 9.55 0.93 8.87
C SER A 185 9.35 1.31 7.40
N THR A 186 10.44 1.66 6.70
CA THR A 186 10.41 2.00 5.28
C THR A 186 9.95 0.81 4.43
N GLU A 187 10.51 -0.37 4.68
CA GLU A 187 10.12 -1.59 3.99
C GLU A 187 8.65 -1.96 4.27
N ALA A 188 8.21 -1.86 5.54
CA ALA A 188 6.81 -2.10 5.90
C ALA A 188 5.85 -1.14 5.17
N SER A 189 6.20 0.15 5.08
CA SER A 189 5.40 1.14 4.34
C SER A 189 5.28 0.79 2.85
N TRP A 190 6.37 0.30 2.23
CA TRP A 190 6.30 -0.13 0.83
C TRP A 190 5.46 -1.39 0.65
N TYR A 191 5.52 -2.37 1.55
CA TYR A 191 4.61 -3.52 1.50
C TYR A 191 3.14 -3.10 1.57
N GLU A 192 2.80 -2.12 2.42
CA GLU A 192 1.44 -1.59 2.53
C GLU A 192 0.98 -0.95 1.21
N LYS A 193 1.81 -0.09 0.61
CA LYS A 193 1.53 0.55 -0.68
C LYS A 193 1.38 -0.46 -1.82
N ILE A 194 2.29 -1.44 -1.91
CA ILE A 194 2.23 -2.52 -2.90
C ILE A 194 0.94 -3.33 -2.72
N ARG A 195 0.52 -3.59 -1.47
CA ARG A 195 -0.72 -4.33 -1.20
C ARG A 195 -1.95 -3.59 -1.73
N VAL A 196 -2.02 -2.27 -1.55
CA VAL A 196 -3.07 -1.41 -2.11
C VAL A 196 -3.03 -1.44 -3.64
N TYR A 197 -1.84 -1.21 -4.23
CA TYR A 197 -1.62 -1.24 -5.66
C TYR A 197 -2.11 -2.56 -6.28
N VAL A 198 -1.70 -3.70 -5.71
CA VAL A 198 -2.10 -5.04 -6.18
C VAL A 198 -3.60 -5.22 -6.10
N ALA A 199 -4.25 -4.80 -5.00
CA ALA A 199 -5.70 -4.93 -4.86
C ALA A 199 -6.46 -4.13 -5.93
N LEU A 200 -6.01 -2.90 -6.22
CA LEU A 200 -6.61 -2.04 -7.25
C LEU A 200 -6.40 -2.61 -8.65
N ARG A 201 -5.18 -3.08 -8.98
CA ARG A 201 -4.89 -3.72 -10.27
C ARG A 201 -5.73 -4.97 -10.50
N ARG A 202 -5.86 -5.83 -9.49
CA ARG A 202 -6.72 -7.04 -9.55
C ARG A 202 -8.19 -6.71 -9.72
N ALA A 203 -8.64 -5.62 -9.12
CA ALA A 203 -10.00 -5.11 -9.26
C ALA A 203 -10.23 -4.35 -10.59
N GLY A 204 -9.20 -4.17 -11.42
CA GLY A 204 -9.30 -3.42 -12.68
C GLY A 204 -9.54 -1.93 -12.48
N ILE A 205 -9.08 -1.36 -11.36
CA ILE A 205 -9.26 0.05 -11.02
C ILE A 205 -7.94 0.78 -11.25
N GLU A 206 -8.00 1.84 -12.07
CA GLU A 206 -6.91 2.81 -12.21
C GLU A 206 -7.23 4.02 -11.30
N PRO A 207 -6.30 4.47 -10.44
CA PRO A 207 -6.56 5.60 -9.56
C PRO A 207 -6.59 6.94 -10.29
N ASP A 208 -7.44 7.84 -9.80
CA ASP A 208 -7.37 9.26 -10.15
C ASP A 208 -6.42 9.98 -9.20
N TRP A 209 -5.62 10.90 -9.73
CA TRP A 209 -4.64 11.67 -8.96
C TRP A 209 -5.11 13.12 -8.82
N HIS A 210 -4.93 13.71 -7.63
CA HIS A 210 -5.13 15.14 -7.42
C HIS A 210 -3.88 15.76 -6.81
N ASP A 211 -3.63 17.00 -7.20
CA ASP A 211 -2.51 17.76 -6.68
C ASP A 211 -2.72 18.03 -5.18
N ALA A 212 -1.73 17.66 -4.36
CA ALA A 212 -1.80 17.84 -2.91
C ALA A 212 -1.78 19.33 -2.51
N SER A 213 -1.43 20.22 -3.44
CA SER A 213 -1.48 21.68 -3.26
C SER A 213 -2.91 22.26 -3.28
N LEU A 214 -3.93 21.49 -3.64
CA LEU A 214 -5.32 21.96 -3.81
C LEU A 214 -6.22 21.76 -2.58
N THR A 215 -5.69 21.42 -1.41
CA THR A 215 -6.49 21.38 -0.17
C THR A 215 -6.40 22.70 0.60
N GLU A 216 -6.99 23.76 0.05
CA GLU A 216 -7.89 24.58 0.86
C GLU A 216 -9.28 24.49 0.20
N PRO A 217 -10.30 23.95 0.88
CA PRO A 217 -11.65 24.12 0.41
C PRO A 217 -12.00 25.62 0.53
N ASP A 218 -12.35 26.24 -0.59
CA ASP A 218 -13.11 27.50 -0.59
C ASP A 218 -14.31 27.30 0.35
N ARG A 219 -14.32 28.03 1.45
CA ARG A 219 -15.41 28.05 2.43
C ARG A 219 -16.55 28.94 1.97
#